data_AF-A0AAE1UK25-F1
#
_entry.id   AF-A0AAE1UK25-F1
#
_cell.length_a   1.000
_cell.length_b   1.000
_cell.length_c   1.000
_cell.angle_alpha   90.00
_cell.angle_beta   90.00
_cell.angle_gamma   90.00
#
_symmetry.space_group_name_H-M   'P 1'
#
loop_
_entity.id
_entity.type
_entity.pdbx_description
1 polymer ?
#
loop_
_entity_poly.entity_id
_entity_poly.type
_entity_poly.pdbx_seq_one_letter_code
_entity_poly.pdbx_strand_id
1 'polypeptide(L)'
;MPGKRLKECDALQDYLDPKPYLGYEFEKNMSECKFPEEIASDIRRRCIEFVIELVTQLRQRLPENFKVLQSISSLSGSECLKPVKNDILDLVKLFVNNAEILTRIDFQWRKLHTIQWIQTSDTIGLWAEIVSYRDATGENPFKELSDLAITILSLPHSNADVERVFSQMGIVKSKLRNRLAITSLNAVLTIKYGLRRHGKSCHDYKLPESVLRKIGSLESYQTSSESPQPSTSTQSPTEGDPREIIEWDLADLQ
;
A
#
# COMPACT_ATOMS: atom_id res chain seq x y z
N MET A 1 -27.89 -19.12 -17.59
CA MET A 1 -27.52 -17.81 -18.18
C MET A 1 -26.21 -17.37 -17.56
N PRO A 2 -25.13 -17.16 -18.34
CA PRO A 2 -23.86 -16.74 -17.77
C PRO A 2 -23.90 -15.25 -17.39
N GLY A 3 -23.48 -14.96 -16.17
CA GLY A 3 -22.91 -13.66 -15.79
C GLY A 3 -23.86 -12.49 -15.66
N LYS A 4 -24.81 -12.53 -14.71
CA LYS A 4 -25.35 -11.26 -14.19
C LYS A 4 -24.23 -10.53 -13.44
N ARG A 5 -24.00 -9.26 -13.76
CA ARG A 5 -23.06 -8.41 -12.99
C ARG A 5 -23.61 -8.28 -11.57
N LEU A 6 -22.85 -8.75 -10.58
CA LEU A 6 -23.10 -8.51 -9.16
C LEU A 6 -23.21 -7.00 -8.94
N LYS A 7 -24.35 -6.54 -8.41
CA LYS A 7 -24.48 -5.16 -7.95
C LYS A 7 -23.90 -5.03 -6.54
N GLU A 8 -23.46 -3.83 -6.22
CA GLU A 8 -22.71 -3.45 -5.02
C GLU A 8 -23.45 -3.66 -3.68
N CYS A 9 -24.69 -4.18 -3.70
CA CYS A 9 -25.52 -4.50 -2.54
C CYS A 9 -26.10 -5.92 -2.55
N ASP A 10 -25.86 -6.73 -3.60
CA ASP A 10 -26.52 -8.03 -3.69
C ASP A 10 -25.81 -9.09 -2.84
N ALA A 11 -26.59 -10.04 -2.32
CA ALA A 11 -26.08 -11.22 -1.62
C ALA A 11 -25.43 -12.17 -2.63
N LEU A 12 -24.15 -12.50 -2.42
CA LEU A 12 -23.38 -13.40 -3.28
C LEU A 12 -24.03 -14.78 -3.43
N GLN A 13 -24.80 -15.19 -2.43
CA GLN A 13 -25.54 -16.45 -2.36
C GLN A 13 -26.55 -16.59 -3.51
N ASP A 14 -27.15 -15.49 -3.96
CA ASP A 14 -28.18 -15.50 -5.01
C ASP A 14 -27.60 -15.70 -6.42
N TYR A 15 -26.28 -15.60 -6.55
CA TYR A 15 -25.54 -15.72 -7.82
C TYR A 15 -24.67 -16.97 -7.91
N LEU A 16 -24.65 -17.80 -6.86
CA LEU A 16 -23.92 -19.06 -6.88
C LEU A 16 -24.61 -20.09 -7.76
N ASP A 17 -23.80 -20.82 -8.51
CA ASP A 17 -24.28 -22.02 -9.20
C ASP A 17 -24.80 -23.02 -8.15
N PRO A 18 -25.93 -23.70 -8.39
CA PRO A 18 -26.44 -24.75 -7.50
C PRO A 18 -25.41 -25.84 -7.17
N LYS A 19 -24.41 -26.06 -8.03
CA LYS A 19 -23.29 -26.98 -7.79
C LYS A 19 -21.96 -26.33 -8.20
N PRO A 20 -21.41 -25.44 -7.34
CA PRO A 20 -20.22 -24.69 -7.69
C PRO A 20 -19.00 -25.61 -7.71
N TYR A 21 -18.20 -25.48 -8.77
CA TYR A 21 -16.95 -26.22 -8.94
C TYR A 21 -15.87 -25.63 -8.03
N LEU A 22 -15.30 -26.45 -7.14
CA LEU A 22 -14.33 -26.03 -6.12
C LEU A 22 -12.86 -26.22 -6.55
N GLY A 23 -12.62 -26.57 -7.82
CA GLY A 23 -11.29 -26.75 -8.37
C GLY A 23 -10.87 -28.21 -8.53
N TYR A 24 -9.92 -28.45 -9.42
CA TYR A 24 -9.53 -29.79 -9.87
C TYR A 24 -8.98 -30.65 -8.73
N GLU A 25 -8.10 -30.09 -7.90
CA GLU A 25 -7.50 -30.81 -6.77
C GLU A 25 -8.54 -31.20 -5.72
N PHE A 26 -9.50 -30.32 -5.44
CA PHE A 26 -10.59 -30.60 -4.52
C PHE A 26 -11.45 -31.76 -5.03
N GLU A 27 -11.88 -31.72 -6.30
CA GLU A 27 -12.68 -32.78 -6.90
C GLU A 27 -11.94 -34.11 -6.96
N LYS A 28 -10.65 -34.08 -7.33
CA LYS A 28 -9.78 -35.26 -7.35
C LYS A 28 -9.67 -35.90 -5.96
N ASN A 29 -9.34 -35.11 -4.94
CA ASN A 29 -9.22 -35.63 -3.57
C ASN A 29 -10.56 -36.15 -3.03
N MET A 30 -11.67 -35.48 -3.36
CA MET A 30 -13.01 -35.94 -2.98
C MET A 30 -13.37 -37.28 -3.65
N SER A 31 -12.92 -37.50 -4.89
CA SER A 31 -13.13 -38.76 -5.62
C SER A 31 -12.26 -39.91 -5.10
N GLU A 32 -11.03 -39.62 -4.67
CA GLU A 32 -10.09 -40.60 -4.13
C GLU A 32 -10.46 -41.06 -2.71
N CYS A 33 -10.97 -40.14 -1.86
CA CYS A 33 -11.32 -40.45 -0.48
C CYS A 33 -12.66 -41.18 -0.28
N LYS A 34 -13.53 -41.26 -1.31
CA LYS A 34 -14.82 -41.98 -1.29
C LYS A 34 -15.66 -41.75 -0.01
N PHE A 35 -15.86 -40.49 0.37
CA PHE A 35 -16.71 -40.17 1.51
C PHE A 35 -18.19 -40.57 1.27
N PRO A 36 -18.95 -40.88 2.33
CA PRO A 36 -20.41 -40.92 2.27
C PRO A 36 -20.96 -39.61 1.70
N GLU A 37 -22.05 -39.69 0.93
CA GLU A 37 -22.60 -38.56 0.19
C GLU A 37 -23.01 -37.38 1.10
N GLU A 38 -23.50 -37.67 2.31
CA GLU A 38 -23.78 -36.64 3.34
C GLU A 38 -22.52 -35.88 3.78
N ILE A 39 -21.44 -36.59 4.08
CA ILE A 39 -20.18 -35.99 4.53
C ILE A 39 -19.53 -35.19 3.39
N ALA A 40 -19.57 -35.72 2.16
CA ALA A 40 -19.06 -35.03 0.98
C ALA A 40 -19.83 -33.73 0.71
N SER A 41 -21.16 -33.75 0.89
CA SER A 41 -22.02 -32.57 0.78
C SER A 41 -21.70 -31.53 1.85
N ASP A 42 -21.51 -31.96 3.10
CA ASP A 42 -21.15 -31.06 4.20
C ASP A 42 -19.79 -30.40 4.03
N ILE A 43 -18.79 -31.14 3.56
CA ILE A 43 -17.45 -30.58 3.27
C ILE A 43 -17.57 -29.53 2.16
N ARG A 44 -18.29 -29.83 1.08
CA ARG A 44 -18.54 -28.87 -0.02
C ARG A 44 -19.23 -27.62 0.49
N ARG A 45 -20.29 -27.78 1.28
CA ARG A 45 -21.04 -26.67 1.88
C ARG A 45 -20.10 -25.77 2.70
N ARG A 46 -19.27 -26.34 3.57
CA ARG A 46 -18.29 -25.56 4.37
C ARG A 46 -17.27 -24.83 3.50
N CYS A 47 -16.77 -25.46 2.44
CA CYS A 47 -15.86 -24.79 1.50
C CYS A 47 -16.53 -23.62 0.79
N ILE A 48 -17.79 -23.79 0.38
CA ILE A 48 -18.58 -22.73 -0.24
C ILE A 48 -18.83 -21.60 0.75
N GLU A 49 -19.27 -21.91 1.97
CA GLU A 49 -19.46 -20.94 3.06
C GLU A 49 -18.17 -20.17 3.36
N PHE A 50 -17.03 -20.86 3.42
CA PHE A 50 -15.73 -20.22 3.59
C PHE A 50 -15.41 -19.24 2.45
N VAL A 51 -15.63 -19.62 1.19
CA VAL A 51 -15.39 -18.73 0.04
C VAL A 51 -16.35 -17.54 0.06
N ILE A 52 -17.62 -17.75 0.39
CA ILE A 52 -18.61 -16.66 0.54
C ILE A 52 -18.16 -15.68 1.61
N GLU A 53 -17.79 -16.18 2.79
CA GLU A 53 -17.34 -15.35 3.91
C GLU A 53 -16.06 -14.61 3.55
N LEU A 54 -15.10 -15.29 2.91
CA LEU A 54 -13.87 -14.68 2.41
C LEU A 54 -14.17 -13.50 1.47
N VAL A 55 -15.01 -13.71 0.45
CA VAL A 55 -15.37 -12.66 -0.51
C VAL A 55 -16.15 -11.53 0.16
N THR A 56 -17.03 -11.86 1.09
CA THR A 56 -17.80 -10.87 1.87
C THR A 56 -16.88 -9.97 2.68
N GLN A 57 -15.93 -10.56 3.41
CA GLN A 57 -14.97 -9.78 4.18
C GLN A 57 -13.98 -9.02 3.30
N LEU A 58 -13.59 -9.57 2.14
CA LEU A 58 -12.79 -8.83 1.16
C LEU A 58 -13.54 -7.60 0.65
N ARG A 59 -14.83 -7.73 0.35
CA ARG A 59 -15.69 -6.60 -0.05
C ARG A 59 -15.87 -5.57 1.06
N GLN A 60 -15.96 -5.98 2.33
CA GLN A 60 -16.01 -5.06 3.47
C GLN A 60 -14.69 -4.31 3.70
N ARG A 61 -13.55 -4.95 3.43
CA ARG A 61 -12.22 -4.35 3.58
C ARG A 61 -11.79 -3.52 2.37
N LEU A 62 -12.48 -3.68 1.24
CA LEU A 62 -12.31 -2.83 0.07
C LEU A 62 -12.87 -1.45 0.40
N PRO A 63 -12.03 -0.40 0.41
CA PRO A 63 -12.49 0.92 0.78
C PRO A 63 -13.38 1.50 -0.34
N GLU A 64 -14.30 2.41 0.02
CA GLU A 64 -15.26 3.00 -0.93
C GLU A 64 -14.59 3.71 -2.12
N ASN A 65 -13.33 4.09 -1.97
CA ASN A 65 -12.48 4.67 -3.00
C ASN A 65 -11.90 3.62 -3.99
N PHE A 66 -12.43 2.40 -4.08
CA PHE A 66 -12.01 1.43 -5.09
C PHE A 66 -12.10 1.97 -6.53
N LYS A 67 -13.05 2.90 -6.79
CA LYS A 67 -13.17 3.59 -8.08
C LYS A 67 -11.90 4.40 -8.38
N VAL A 68 -11.32 5.05 -7.38
CA VAL A 68 -10.04 5.76 -7.51
C VAL A 68 -8.92 4.78 -7.81
N LEU A 69 -8.87 3.63 -7.14
CA LEU A 69 -7.89 2.57 -7.42
C LEU A 69 -8.02 2.03 -8.85
N GLN A 70 -9.26 1.88 -9.33
CA GLN A 70 -9.53 1.50 -10.71
C GLN A 70 -9.08 2.58 -11.69
N SER A 71 -9.31 3.86 -11.39
CA SER A 71 -8.79 4.98 -12.19
C SER A 71 -7.25 4.98 -12.23
N ILE A 72 -6.58 4.66 -11.12
CA ILE A 72 -5.12 4.55 -11.03
C ILE A 72 -4.57 3.43 -11.94
N SER A 73 -5.32 2.34 -12.14
CA SER A 73 -4.91 1.29 -13.10
C SER A 73 -4.74 1.80 -14.54
N SER A 74 -5.36 2.93 -14.87
CA SER A 74 -5.17 3.60 -16.17
C SER A 74 -3.73 4.08 -16.38
N LEU A 75 -2.98 4.32 -15.29
CA LEU A 75 -1.55 4.69 -15.33
C LEU A 75 -0.63 3.51 -15.62
N SER A 76 -1.13 2.28 -15.66
CA SER A 76 -0.31 1.11 -16.03
C SER A 76 0.15 1.19 -17.48
N GLY A 77 1.35 0.67 -17.77
CA GLY A 77 1.95 0.75 -19.11
C GLY A 77 1.08 0.17 -20.23
N SER A 78 0.31 -0.87 -19.94
CA SER A 78 -0.63 -1.47 -20.89
C SER A 78 -1.84 -0.60 -21.20
N GLU A 79 -2.30 0.22 -20.25
CA GLU A 79 -3.50 1.06 -20.40
C GLU A 79 -3.14 2.48 -20.88
N CYS A 80 -2.07 3.07 -20.34
CA CYS A 80 -1.68 4.44 -20.63
C CYS A 80 -1.13 4.62 -22.06
N LEU A 81 -0.72 3.54 -22.73
CA LEU A 81 -0.19 3.58 -24.10
C LEU A 81 -1.23 3.25 -25.19
N LYS A 82 -2.48 2.93 -24.81
CA LYS A 82 -3.53 2.65 -25.80
C LYS A 82 -3.92 3.90 -26.60
N PRO A 83 -4.26 3.80 -27.89
CA PRO A 83 -4.77 4.94 -28.64
C PRO A 83 -6.13 5.45 -28.13
N VAL A 84 -6.97 4.53 -27.63
CA VAL A 84 -8.24 4.81 -26.96
C VAL A 84 -8.05 4.53 -25.47
N LYS A 85 -8.04 5.59 -24.66
CA LYS A 85 -7.78 5.53 -23.21
C LYS A 85 -8.98 6.04 -22.45
N ASN A 86 -9.09 5.61 -21.19
CA ASN A 86 -10.03 6.24 -20.27
C ASN A 86 -9.61 7.68 -19.97
N ASP A 87 -10.60 8.51 -19.67
CA ASP A 87 -10.35 9.87 -19.19
C ASP A 87 -9.64 9.80 -17.83
N ILE A 88 -8.57 10.57 -17.71
CA ILE A 88 -7.79 10.68 -16.47
C ILE A 88 -8.26 11.87 -15.63
N LEU A 89 -9.04 12.81 -16.19
CA LEU A 89 -9.41 14.07 -15.53
C LEU A 89 -10.08 13.86 -14.17
N ASP A 90 -10.93 12.85 -14.03
CA ASP A 90 -11.59 12.57 -12.75
C ASP A 90 -10.60 12.11 -11.66
N LEU A 91 -9.52 11.43 -12.04
CA LEU A 91 -8.42 11.12 -11.14
C LEU A 91 -7.60 12.38 -10.82
N VAL A 92 -7.28 13.20 -11.83
CA VAL A 92 -6.45 14.41 -11.64
C VAL A 92 -7.14 15.44 -10.75
N LYS A 93 -8.46 15.61 -10.88
CA LYS A 93 -9.27 16.51 -10.05
C LYS A 93 -9.18 16.21 -8.54
N LEU A 94 -8.79 14.99 -8.15
CA LEU A 94 -8.60 14.63 -6.75
C LEU A 94 -7.31 15.21 -6.16
N PHE A 95 -6.33 15.55 -7.01
CA PHE A 95 -5.00 16.03 -6.60
C PHE A 95 -4.75 17.49 -7.00
N VAL A 96 -5.42 17.99 -8.05
CA VAL A 96 -5.18 19.31 -8.63
C VAL A 96 -6.49 20.05 -8.88
N ASN A 97 -6.61 21.25 -8.31
CA ASN A 97 -7.79 22.11 -8.47
C ASN A 97 -7.58 23.25 -9.50
N ASN A 98 -6.47 23.27 -10.21
CA ASN A 98 -6.15 24.30 -11.20
C ASN A 98 -6.55 23.86 -12.63
N ALA A 99 -7.47 24.61 -13.25
CA ALA A 99 -7.99 24.35 -14.60
C ALA A 99 -6.92 24.40 -15.70
N GLU A 100 -5.90 25.23 -15.56
CA GLU A 100 -4.82 25.34 -16.54
C GLU A 100 -3.94 24.08 -16.51
N ILE A 101 -3.59 23.61 -15.32
CA ILE A 101 -2.81 22.37 -15.12
C ILE A 101 -3.61 21.15 -15.59
N LEU A 102 -4.92 21.10 -15.28
CA LEU A 102 -5.81 20.03 -15.77
C LEU A 102 -5.82 19.94 -17.30
N THR A 103 -5.88 21.09 -17.98
CA THR A 103 -5.88 21.16 -19.44
C THR A 103 -4.55 20.70 -20.03
N ARG A 104 -3.42 21.09 -19.41
CA ARG A 104 -2.08 20.62 -19.81
C ARG A 104 -1.97 19.11 -19.65
N ILE A 105 -2.44 18.55 -18.53
CA ILE A 105 -2.39 17.12 -18.26
C ILE A 105 -3.26 16.33 -19.25
N ASP A 106 -4.48 16.77 -19.58
CA ASP A 106 -5.32 16.10 -20.59
C ASP A 106 -4.62 16.06 -21.97
N PHE A 107 -4.00 17.16 -22.37
CA PHE A 107 -3.25 17.22 -23.62
C PHE A 107 -2.03 16.29 -23.62
N GLN A 108 -1.26 16.27 -22.52
CA GLN A 108 -0.12 15.37 -22.33
C GLN A 108 -0.56 13.91 -22.35
N TRP A 109 -1.66 13.58 -21.66
CA TRP A 109 -2.23 12.24 -21.59
C TRP A 109 -2.60 11.69 -22.97
N ARG A 110 -3.24 12.53 -23.79
CA ARG A 110 -3.58 12.17 -25.17
C ARG A 110 -2.34 11.98 -26.02
N LYS A 111 -1.31 12.82 -25.88
CA LYS A 111 -0.06 12.72 -26.66
C LYS A 111 0.86 11.56 -26.26
N LEU A 112 0.67 10.97 -25.08
CA LEU A 112 1.57 9.96 -24.53
C LEU A 112 1.73 8.72 -25.43
N HIS A 113 0.71 8.35 -26.21
CA HIS A 113 0.77 7.19 -27.11
C HIS A 113 1.51 7.47 -28.44
N THR A 114 1.80 8.74 -28.75
CA THR A 114 2.46 9.14 -29.99
C THR A 114 3.96 8.83 -29.96
N ILE A 115 4.51 8.60 -28.77
CA ILE A 115 5.93 8.29 -28.57
C ILE A 115 6.08 6.79 -28.32
N GLN A 116 7.13 6.21 -28.91
CA GLN A 116 7.52 4.82 -28.70
C GLN A 116 8.38 4.75 -27.43
N TRP A 117 7.86 4.09 -26.39
CA TRP A 117 8.55 3.88 -25.12
C TRP A 117 9.24 2.53 -25.08
N ILE A 118 10.38 2.45 -24.42
CA ILE A 118 11.18 1.23 -24.34
C ILE A 118 10.63 0.33 -23.23
N GLN A 119 10.34 0.91 -22.06
CA GLN A 119 9.88 0.17 -20.90
C GLN A 119 8.36 0.11 -20.83
N THR A 120 7.73 -0.78 -21.58
CA THR A 120 6.25 -0.88 -21.63
C THR A 120 5.65 -1.90 -20.65
N SER A 121 6.47 -2.82 -20.14
CA SER A 121 6.04 -3.90 -19.24
C SER A 121 6.11 -3.51 -17.76
N ASP A 122 7.11 -2.72 -17.36
CA ASP A 122 7.24 -2.21 -16.00
C ASP A 122 6.65 -0.80 -15.88
N THR A 123 5.64 -0.64 -15.04
CA THR A 123 5.00 0.66 -14.81
C THR A 123 5.97 1.65 -14.15
N ILE A 124 6.82 1.19 -13.23
CA ILE A 124 7.76 2.09 -12.53
C ILE A 124 8.83 2.58 -13.51
N GLY A 125 9.44 1.66 -14.26
CA GLY A 125 10.43 2.01 -15.27
C GLY A 125 9.84 2.83 -16.42
N LEU A 126 8.59 2.61 -16.83
CA LEU A 126 7.90 3.44 -17.82
C LEU A 126 7.81 4.90 -17.35
N TRP A 127 7.29 5.13 -16.15
CA TRP A 127 7.14 6.49 -15.64
C TRP A 127 8.48 7.15 -15.37
N ALA A 128 9.52 6.39 -14.99
CA ALA A 128 10.89 6.89 -14.91
C ALA A 128 11.44 7.33 -16.28
N GLU A 129 11.13 6.58 -17.34
CA GLU A 129 11.47 6.94 -18.73
C GLU A 129 10.74 8.23 -19.16
N ILE A 130 9.44 8.34 -18.89
CA ILE A 130 8.63 9.53 -19.21
C ILE A 130 9.14 10.77 -18.46
N VAL A 131 9.51 10.66 -17.18
CA VAL A 131 10.12 11.77 -16.40
C VAL A 131 11.46 12.20 -17.00
N SER A 132 12.25 11.25 -17.48
CA SER A 132 13.59 11.48 -18.04
C SER A 132 13.56 11.91 -19.52
N TYR A 133 12.40 11.80 -20.18
CA TYR A 133 12.23 12.17 -21.58
C TYR A 133 12.50 13.66 -21.80
N ARG A 134 13.20 13.97 -22.89
CA ARG A 134 13.52 15.33 -23.33
C ARG A 134 13.20 15.46 -24.81
N ASP A 135 12.51 16.54 -25.17
CA ASP A 135 12.20 16.86 -26.55
C ASP A 135 13.38 17.57 -27.26
N ALA A 136 13.17 17.98 -28.50
CA ALA A 136 14.18 18.69 -29.30
C ALA A 136 14.60 20.05 -28.71
N THR A 137 13.82 20.60 -27.78
CA THR A 137 14.14 21.85 -27.06
C THR A 137 14.86 21.60 -25.74
N GLY A 138 15.01 20.34 -25.33
CA GLY A 138 15.63 19.96 -24.06
C GLY A 138 14.68 20.03 -22.87
N GLU A 139 13.39 20.24 -23.08
CA GLU A 139 12.36 20.29 -22.04
C GLU A 139 11.58 18.96 -22.00
N ASN A 140 10.92 18.68 -20.87
CA ASN A 140 10.02 17.53 -20.77
C ASN A 140 8.58 17.94 -21.12
N PRO A 141 8.04 17.55 -22.28
CA PRO A 141 6.67 17.88 -22.66
C PRO A 141 5.59 17.19 -21.81
N PHE A 142 5.94 16.20 -20.99
CA PHE A 142 5.03 15.45 -20.11
C PHE A 142 5.24 15.73 -18.62
N LYS A 143 5.96 16.81 -18.28
CA LYS A 143 6.39 17.10 -16.90
C LYS A 143 5.24 17.03 -15.89
N GLU A 144 4.17 17.79 -16.13
CA GLU A 144 3.02 17.85 -15.21
C GLU A 144 2.32 16.50 -15.05
N LEU A 145 2.15 15.75 -16.14
CA LEU A 145 1.58 14.41 -16.12
C LEU A 145 2.49 13.42 -15.38
N SER A 146 3.80 13.47 -15.62
CA SER A 146 4.75 12.54 -15.04
C SER A 146 4.93 12.77 -13.54
N ASP A 147 4.99 14.03 -13.11
CA ASP A 147 5.09 14.40 -11.70
C ASP A 147 3.84 13.93 -10.94
N LEU A 148 2.66 14.12 -11.54
CA LEU A 148 1.41 13.63 -10.97
C LEU A 148 1.39 12.10 -10.89
N ALA A 149 1.78 11.40 -11.96
CA ALA A 149 1.77 9.94 -11.99
C ALA A 149 2.71 9.34 -10.93
N ILE A 150 3.92 9.89 -10.78
CA ILE A 150 4.85 9.48 -9.72
C ILE A 150 4.25 9.77 -8.33
N THR A 151 3.63 10.93 -8.15
CA THR A 151 2.96 11.26 -6.87
C THR A 151 1.87 10.24 -6.54
N ILE A 152 0.99 9.94 -7.49
CA ILE A 152 -0.10 8.97 -7.30
C ILE A 152 0.45 7.57 -7.02
N LEU A 153 1.43 7.10 -7.79
CA LEU A 153 2.03 5.77 -7.65
C LEU A 153 2.88 5.63 -6.39
N SER A 154 3.31 6.74 -5.78
CA SER A 154 4.06 6.74 -4.52
C SER A 154 3.16 6.63 -3.28
N LEU A 155 1.85 6.87 -3.43
CA LEU A 155 0.91 6.83 -2.31
C LEU A 155 0.60 5.37 -1.93
N PRO A 156 0.63 5.03 -0.63
CA PRO A 156 0.22 3.71 -0.18
C PRO A 156 -1.28 3.51 -0.43
N HIS A 157 -1.62 2.63 -1.36
CA HIS A 157 -3.01 2.37 -1.76
C HIS A 157 -3.79 1.49 -0.77
N SER A 158 -3.13 0.89 0.23
CA SER A 158 -3.79 0.05 1.22
C SER A 158 -3.10 0.10 2.57
N ASN A 159 -3.86 -0.25 3.62
CA ASN A 159 -3.32 -0.37 4.97
C ASN A 159 -2.35 -1.56 5.13
N ALA A 160 -2.18 -2.40 4.10
CA ALA A 160 -1.31 -3.58 4.16
C ALA A 160 0.15 -3.21 4.46
N ASP A 161 0.64 -2.05 4.00
CA ASP A 161 1.99 -1.60 4.32
C ASP A 161 2.13 -1.20 5.79
N VAL A 162 1.10 -0.58 6.37
CA VAL A 162 1.03 -0.27 7.79
C VAL A 162 0.94 -1.55 8.63
N GLU A 163 0.09 -2.50 8.23
CA GLU A 163 -0.01 -3.81 8.89
C GLU A 163 1.29 -4.61 8.82
N ARG A 164 2.02 -4.51 7.71
CA ARG A 164 3.35 -5.09 7.57
C ARG A 164 4.33 -4.46 8.55
N VAL A 165 4.29 -3.14 8.76
CA VAL A 165 5.08 -2.46 9.81
C VAL A 165 4.69 -2.94 11.20
N PHE A 166 3.40 -3.09 11.50
CA PHE A 166 2.96 -3.64 12.79
C PHE A 166 3.36 -5.09 13.02
N SER A 167 3.35 -5.92 11.98
CA SER A 167 3.87 -7.29 12.03
C SER A 167 5.37 -7.29 12.37
N GLN A 168 6.16 -6.43 11.72
CA GLN A 168 7.58 -6.26 12.06
C GLN A 168 7.77 -5.73 13.48
N MET A 169 6.92 -4.81 13.94
CA MET A 169 6.91 -4.34 15.32
C MET A 169 6.69 -5.49 16.30
N GLY A 170 5.79 -6.43 15.99
CA GLY A 170 5.55 -7.63 16.79
C GLY A 170 6.78 -8.54 16.91
N ILE A 171 7.59 -8.64 15.84
CA ILE A 171 8.87 -9.38 15.89
C ILE A 171 9.90 -8.65 16.76
N VAL A 172 9.95 -7.32 16.66
CA VAL A 172 10.89 -6.45 17.39
C VAL A 172 10.54 -6.39 18.89
N LYS A 173 9.25 -6.45 19.24
CA LYS A 173 8.72 -6.61 20.60
C LYS A 173 8.50 -8.11 20.89
N SER A 174 9.58 -8.86 21.05
CA SER A 174 9.49 -10.27 21.43
C SER A 174 8.88 -10.44 22.83
N LYS A 175 8.42 -11.64 23.19
CA LYS A 175 7.84 -11.93 24.52
C LYS A 175 8.80 -11.60 25.68
N LEU A 176 10.11 -11.68 25.44
CA LEU A 176 11.16 -11.34 26.41
C LEU A 176 11.56 -9.85 26.37
N ARG A 177 11.21 -9.12 25.30
CA ARG A 177 11.54 -7.71 25.07
C ARG A 177 10.29 -6.88 24.75
N ASN A 178 9.27 -6.98 25.59
CA ASN A 178 7.97 -6.32 25.40
C ASN A 178 7.92 -4.87 25.93
N ARG A 179 8.84 -4.49 26.83
CA ARG A 179 8.96 -3.13 27.40
C ARG A 179 10.10 -2.33 26.77
N LEU A 180 10.03 -2.13 25.45
CA LEU A 180 10.95 -1.24 24.76
C LEU A 180 10.38 0.18 24.72
N ALA A 181 11.20 1.18 25.07
CA ALA A 181 10.83 2.58 24.90
C ALA A 181 10.48 2.88 23.44
N ILE A 182 9.53 3.78 23.20
CA ILE A 182 9.03 4.11 21.86
C ILE A 182 10.17 4.63 20.96
N THR A 183 11.06 5.46 21.51
CA THR A 183 12.23 6.00 20.81
C THR A 183 13.16 4.87 20.33
N SER A 184 13.48 3.90 21.19
CA SER A 184 14.30 2.75 20.81
C SER A 184 13.60 1.83 19.82
N LEU A 185 12.28 1.66 19.93
CA LEU A 185 11.48 0.89 18.98
C LEU A 185 11.52 1.52 17.59
N ASN A 186 11.26 2.82 17.51
CA ASN A 186 11.30 3.58 16.26
C ASN A 186 12.69 3.53 15.65
N ALA A 187 13.75 3.74 16.43
CA ALA A 187 15.12 3.65 15.94
C ALA A 187 15.43 2.27 15.32
N VAL A 188 15.07 1.18 16.01
CA VAL A 188 15.29 -0.19 15.51
C VAL A 188 14.49 -0.46 14.23
N LEU A 189 13.22 -0.02 14.17
CA LEU A 189 12.40 -0.15 12.98
C LEU A 189 13.00 0.65 11.81
N THR A 190 13.35 1.92 12.02
CA THR A 190 13.95 2.79 11.00
C THR A 190 15.24 2.20 10.44
N ILE A 191 16.14 1.72 11.30
CA ILE A 191 17.39 1.07 10.86
C ILE A 191 17.07 -0.17 10.02
N LYS A 192 16.16 -1.04 10.48
CA LYS A 192 15.82 -2.28 9.78
C LYS A 192 15.20 -2.01 8.41
N TYR A 193 14.28 -1.04 8.31
CA TYR A 193 13.66 -0.64 7.03
C TYR A 193 14.65 0.07 6.11
N GLY A 194 15.50 0.95 6.64
CA GLY A 194 16.56 1.63 5.89
C GLY A 194 17.56 0.64 5.28
N LEU A 195 18.04 -0.32 6.07
CA LEU A 195 18.94 -1.38 5.58
C LEU A 195 18.28 -2.20 4.48
N ARG A 196 17.01 -2.59 4.67
CA ARG A 196 16.23 -3.32 3.67
C ARG A 196 16.06 -2.55 2.37
N ARG A 197 15.82 -1.23 2.43
CA ARG A 197 15.72 -0.35 1.25
C ARG A 197 17.00 -0.37 0.42
N HIS A 198 18.16 -0.47 1.06
CA HIS A 198 19.45 -0.57 0.38
C HIS A 198 19.86 -2.00 0.03
N GLY A 199 19.00 -2.99 0.26
CA GLY A 199 19.31 -4.40 0.01
C GLY A 199 20.44 -4.95 0.89
N LYS A 200 20.72 -4.31 2.03
CA LYS A 200 21.82 -4.70 2.95
C LYS A 200 21.26 -5.34 4.21
N SER A 201 21.99 -6.29 4.75
CA SER A 201 21.75 -6.83 6.09
C SER A 201 22.60 -6.10 7.14
N CYS A 202 22.28 -6.28 8.42
CA CYS A 202 23.11 -5.80 9.53
C CYS A 202 24.54 -6.39 9.50
N HIS A 203 24.73 -7.52 8.81
CA HIS A 203 26.03 -8.15 8.63
C HIS A 203 26.88 -7.48 7.54
N ASP A 204 26.25 -6.89 6.52
CA ASP A 204 26.94 -6.34 5.34
C ASP A 204 27.11 -4.82 5.42
N TYR A 205 26.37 -4.17 6.33
CA TYR A 205 26.40 -2.73 6.47
C TYR A 205 27.59 -2.25 7.30
N LYS A 206 28.58 -1.66 6.61
CA LYS A 206 29.68 -0.94 7.26
C LYS A 206 29.20 0.43 7.72
N LEU A 207 29.27 0.68 9.02
CA LEU A 207 29.00 1.98 9.62
C LEU A 207 30.00 3.03 9.12
N PRO A 208 29.56 4.27 8.85
CA PRO A 208 30.47 5.36 8.50
C PRO A 208 31.52 5.60 9.60
N GLU A 209 32.76 5.90 9.21
CA GLU A 209 33.85 6.17 10.17
C GLU A 209 33.54 7.32 11.13
N SER A 210 32.79 8.31 10.67
CA SER A 210 32.33 9.43 11.50
C SER A 210 31.41 8.99 12.64
N VAL A 211 30.60 7.96 12.42
CA VAL A 211 29.74 7.36 13.46
C VAL A 211 30.58 6.50 14.39
N LEU A 212 31.49 5.68 13.85
CA LEU A 212 32.38 4.84 14.65
C LEU A 212 33.27 5.65 15.61
N ARG A 213 33.78 6.81 15.18
CA ARG A 213 34.57 7.72 16.03
C ARG A 213 33.76 8.32 17.18
N LYS A 214 32.44 8.41 17.03
CA LYS A 214 31.55 8.90 18.09
C LYS A 214 31.20 7.81 19.11
N ILE A 215 31.30 6.53 18.74
CA ILE A 215 31.08 5.41 19.65
C ILE A 215 32.19 5.42 20.72
N GLY A 216 31.82 5.63 21.98
CA GLY A 216 32.76 5.76 23.11
C GLY A 216 33.15 7.20 23.45
N SER A 217 32.75 8.19 22.65
CA SER A 217 32.81 9.61 23.04
C SER A 217 31.61 9.99 23.91
N LEU A 218 31.79 10.92 24.86
CA LEU A 218 30.72 11.37 25.78
C LEU A 218 29.53 11.99 25.02
N GLU A 219 29.77 12.53 23.82
CA GLU A 219 28.77 13.15 22.94
C GLU A 219 27.65 12.18 22.53
N SER A 220 27.94 10.88 22.41
CA SER A 220 26.91 9.87 22.03
C SER A 220 25.94 9.54 23.17
N TYR A 221 26.25 9.93 24.40
CA TYR A 221 25.46 9.64 25.60
C TYR A 221 24.88 10.89 26.26
N GLN A 222 25.11 12.07 25.69
CA GLN A 222 24.45 13.30 26.12
C GLN A 222 22.98 13.20 25.76
N THR A 223 22.20 12.75 26.75
CA THR A 223 20.75 12.77 26.67
C THR A 223 20.35 14.22 26.81
N SER A 224 19.71 14.81 25.80
CA SER A 224 18.98 16.07 25.97
C SER A 224 18.09 15.89 27.19
N SER A 225 18.31 16.67 28.24
CA SER A 225 17.63 16.52 29.52
C SER A 225 16.15 16.89 29.40
N GLU A 226 15.33 15.93 29.01
CA GLU A 226 13.93 15.85 29.41
C GLU A 226 13.76 14.58 30.23
N SER A 227 13.87 14.75 31.54
CA SER A 227 13.68 13.69 32.53
C SER A 227 12.23 13.22 32.54
N PRO A 228 11.93 11.92 32.34
CA PRO A 228 10.67 11.33 32.76
C PRO A 228 10.74 11.12 34.27
N GLN A 229 9.90 11.83 35.04
CA GLN A 229 9.79 11.57 36.48
C GLN A 229 9.24 10.16 36.76
N PRO A 230 9.73 9.46 37.79
CA PRO A 230 9.30 8.11 38.14
C PRO A 230 7.95 8.11 38.87
N SER A 231 7.05 7.22 38.43
CA SER A 231 5.78 6.90 39.06
C SER A 231 5.94 6.39 40.50
N THR A 232 5.20 6.96 41.46
CA THR A 232 4.77 6.26 42.69
C THR A 232 3.45 6.85 43.23
N SER A 233 2.38 6.03 43.12
CA SER A 233 1.26 5.86 44.08
C SER A 233 0.13 6.89 44.24
N THR A 234 -1.03 6.48 43.69
CA THR A 234 -2.34 6.33 44.38
C THR A 234 -3.38 7.47 44.33
N GLN A 235 -4.55 7.08 43.78
CA GLN A 235 -5.93 7.60 43.88
C GLN A 235 -6.51 8.35 42.65
N SER A 236 -7.56 7.70 42.13
CA SER A 236 -8.56 8.02 41.09
C SER A 236 -9.53 9.17 41.48
N PRO A 237 -10.62 9.44 40.72
CA PRO A 237 -10.76 9.78 39.29
C PRO A 237 -11.52 11.12 39.09
N THR A 238 -11.25 11.91 38.05
CA THR A 238 -12.25 12.87 37.55
C THR A 238 -12.03 13.22 36.08
N GLU A 239 -13.15 13.27 35.37
CA GLU A 239 -13.35 13.54 33.95
C GLU A 239 -12.84 14.91 33.49
N GLY A 240 -12.46 15.01 32.20
CA GLY A 240 -12.57 16.26 31.43
C GLY A 240 -11.33 16.72 30.66
N ASP A 241 -11.28 16.35 29.38
CA ASP A 241 -10.79 17.17 28.23
C ASP A 241 -9.27 17.40 28.01
N PRO A 242 -8.80 17.78 26.79
CA PRO A 242 -9.08 17.30 25.43
C PRO A 242 -7.86 16.53 24.86
N ARG A 243 -8.09 15.73 23.81
CA ARG A 243 -7.03 15.09 23.03
C ARG A 243 -6.22 16.15 22.27
N GLU A 244 -4.94 16.30 22.58
CA GLU A 244 -3.97 16.97 21.68
C GLU A 244 -3.92 16.21 20.35
N ILE A 245 -4.49 16.82 19.33
CA ILE A 245 -4.28 16.48 17.93
C ILE A 245 -2.89 17.02 17.59
N ILE A 246 -1.93 16.13 17.37
CA ILE A 246 -0.63 16.51 16.81
C ILE A 246 -0.87 16.87 15.34
N GLU A 247 -0.92 18.16 15.08
CA GLU A 247 -1.00 18.78 13.77
C GLU A 247 0.32 18.52 13.04
N TRP A 248 0.25 17.80 11.92
CA TRP A 248 1.42 17.55 11.07
C TRP A 248 1.63 18.78 10.19
N ASP A 249 2.56 19.64 10.60
CA ASP A 249 2.90 20.83 9.83
C ASP A 249 3.69 20.42 8.58
N LEU A 250 3.11 20.70 7.42
CA LEU A 250 3.56 20.29 6.07
C LEU A 250 4.78 21.09 5.56
N ALA A 251 5.47 21.82 6.43
CA ALA A 251 6.56 22.72 6.07
C ALA A 251 7.95 22.04 6.03
N ASP A 252 8.11 20.84 6.59
CA ASP A 252 9.43 20.18 6.74
C ASP A 252 9.80 19.22 5.58
N LEU A 253 9.13 19.34 4.42
CA LEU A 253 9.40 18.54 3.21
C LEU A 253 9.72 19.40 1.99
N GLN A 254 10.73 20.27 2.10
CA GLN A 254 11.47 20.80 0.95
C GLN A 254 12.93 20.35 0.99
#